data_AF-A0A0C2IU61-F1
#
_entry.id   AF-A0A0C2IU61-F1
#
_cell.length_a   1.000
_cell.length_b   1.000
_cell.length_c   1.000
_cell.angle_alpha   90.00
_cell.angle_beta   90.00
_cell.angle_gamma   90.00
#
_symmetry.space_group_name_H-M   'P 1'
#
loop_
_entity.id
_entity.type
_entity.pdbx_description
1 polymer ?
#
loop_
_entity_poly.entity_id
_entity_poly.type
_entity_poly.pdbx_seq_one_letter_code
_entity_poly.pdbx_strand_id
1 'polypeptide(L)'
;MLVDYHATFLILWNFIRITEEVNTITLYLMGYPIPVQLDMYIEFSMSETDKAVLDDSEIKDVSLNSAETELSVKFMNSDASKLCEIYCTLTETQSHFTLGGCAIKVQTGVSNNVHNFVIGHKFKLSKKTKYDLANYNFNFKLDTYGLKYFGFVLNSLVFTVGAGKTCELKNTNMEYYSLQFNSPTLVTLCKSEDEKIYTESYALDQPKPEIKPSENEKQEEIEHKEANDEEQGDKEQKDQEQGDTEEGENADDAVTKDEDVEDLESESPRIIIIISITVVLILISLVIIGIYLFKKGDIPAKIQRALSS
;
A
#
# COMPACT_ATOMS: atom_id res chain seq x y z
N MET A 1 -50.13 -22.19 5.04
CA MET A 1 -48.76 -22.53 5.48
C MET A 1 -47.92 -21.27 5.37
N LEU A 2 -47.85 -20.47 6.45
CA LEU A 2 -46.89 -19.37 6.54
C LEU A 2 -45.57 -19.99 7.00
N VAL A 3 -44.57 -19.96 6.13
CA VAL A 3 -43.20 -20.31 6.50
C VAL A 3 -42.63 -19.11 7.27
N ASP A 4 -42.10 -19.38 8.45
CA ASP A 4 -41.62 -18.39 9.41
C ASP A 4 -40.30 -17.76 8.91
N TYR A 5 -40.40 -16.66 8.15
CA TYR A 5 -39.28 -15.91 7.59
C TYR A 5 -38.34 -15.31 8.66
N HIS A 6 -38.78 -15.24 9.93
CA HIS A 6 -37.94 -14.73 11.01
C HIS A 6 -36.83 -15.71 11.41
N ALA A 7 -37.05 -17.02 11.29
CA ALA A 7 -36.05 -18.03 11.65
C ALA A 7 -34.91 -18.11 10.62
N THR A 8 -35.21 -17.92 9.33
CA THR A 8 -34.19 -17.96 8.25
C THR A 8 -33.34 -16.68 8.24
N PHE A 9 -33.90 -15.53 8.61
CA PHE A 9 -33.15 -14.27 8.70
C PHE A 9 -32.15 -14.26 9.86
N LEU A 10 -32.47 -14.90 10.99
CA LEU A 10 -31.55 -15.03 12.14
C LEU A 10 -30.41 -16.02 11.90
N ILE A 11 -30.62 -17.03 11.06
CA ILE A 11 -29.54 -17.95 10.65
C ILE A 11 -28.59 -17.24 9.67
N LEU A 12 -29.10 -16.47 8.70
CA LEU A 12 -28.25 -15.67 7.81
C LEU A 12 -27.54 -14.51 8.53
N TRP A 13 -28.15 -13.89 9.55
CA TRP A 13 -27.49 -12.81 10.32
C TRP A 13 -26.36 -13.33 11.22
N ASN A 14 -26.43 -14.58 11.68
CA ASN A 14 -25.33 -15.20 12.42
C ASN A 14 -24.20 -15.74 11.51
N PHE A 15 -24.47 -15.97 10.22
CA PHE A 15 -23.45 -16.35 9.24
C PHE A 15 -22.71 -15.17 8.58
N ILE A 16 -23.22 -13.93 8.73
CA ILE A 16 -22.55 -12.70 8.27
C ILE A 16 -22.06 -11.89 9.49
N ARG A 17 -21.40 -12.59 10.41
CA ARG A 17 -20.28 -12.03 11.16
C ARG A 17 -19.08 -12.92 10.86
N ILE A 18 -18.64 -12.89 9.60
CA ILE A 18 -17.21 -12.98 9.36
C ILE A 18 -16.67 -11.67 9.93
N THR A 19 -16.42 -11.67 11.24
CA THR A 19 -15.45 -10.73 11.79
C THR A 19 -14.16 -11.17 11.14
N GLU A 20 -13.77 -10.53 10.04
CA GLU A 20 -12.38 -10.58 9.58
C GLU A 20 -11.56 -10.30 10.83
N GLU A 21 -10.89 -11.33 11.33
CA GLU A 21 -10.04 -11.20 12.51
C GLU A 21 -8.96 -10.21 12.10
N VAL A 22 -9.01 -9.01 12.69
CA VAL A 22 -7.98 -8.00 12.44
C VAL A 22 -6.63 -8.67 12.67
N ASN A 23 -5.80 -8.68 11.62
CA ASN A 23 -4.50 -9.33 11.62
C ASN A 23 -3.72 -8.86 12.85
N THR A 24 -3.66 -9.73 13.87
CA THR A 24 -3.00 -9.44 15.14
C THR A 24 -1.67 -10.16 15.15
N ILE A 25 -0.60 -9.39 15.02
CA ILE A 25 0.78 -9.87 15.03
C ILE A 25 1.33 -9.68 16.43
N THR A 26 2.02 -10.67 16.99
CA THR A 26 2.71 -10.52 18.28
C THR A 26 4.18 -10.26 18.06
N LEU A 27 4.63 -9.05 18.38
CA LEU A 27 6.05 -8.69 18.38
C LEU A 27 6.65 -8.99 19.75
N TYR A 28 7.86 -9.54 19.80
CA TYR A 28 8.58 -9.72 21.06
C TYR A 28 9.64 -8.64 21.21
N LEU A 29 9.39 -7.67 22.08
CA LEU A 29 10.31 -6.59 22.36
C LEU A 29 10.77 -6.69 23.82
N MET A 30 12.07 -6.85 24.04
CA MET A 30 12.72 -7.11 25.33
C MET A 30 12.15 -8.35 26.02
N GLY A 31 11.84 -9.38 25.24
CA GLY A 31 11.17 -10.58 25.74
C GLY A 31 9.70 -10.38 26.18
N TYR A 32 9.11 -9.20 25.97
CA TYR A 32 7.69 -8.96 26.23
C TYR A 32 6.86 -9.05 24.93
N PRO A 33 5.76 -9.82 24.93
CA PRO A 33 4.87 -9.87 23.79
C PRO A 33 4.05 -8.58 23.70
N ILE A 34 4.12 -7.92 22.54
CA ILE A 34 3.36 -6.74 22.18
C ILE A 34 2.40 -7.15 21.07
N PRO A 35 1.09 -7.29 21.35
CA PRO A 35 0.11 -7.50 20.31
C PRO A 35 -0.03 -6.21 19.49
N VAL A 36 0.08 -6.36 18.18
CA VAL A 36 -0.05 -5.31 17.17
C VAL A 36 -1.20 -5.70 16.26
N GLN A 37 -2.28 -4.94 16.30
CA GLN A 37 -3.35 -5.00 15.30
C GLN A 37 -2.97 -4.06 14.17
N LEU A 38 -2.83 -4.60 12.96
CA LEU A 38 -2.33 -3.87 11.81
C LEU A 38 -3.25 -4.11 10.61
N ASP A 39 -3.77 -3.04 10.04
CA ASP A 39 -4.49 -3.00 8.78
C ASP A 39 -3.86 -1.89 7.93
N MET A 40 -3.12 -2.32 6.90
CA MET A 40 -2.35 -1.44 6.03
C MET A 40 -2.16 -2.07 4.66
N TYR A 41 -1.82 -1.23 3.68
CA TYR A 41 -1.30 -1.70 2.40
C TYR A 41 -0.20 -0.77 1.89
N ILE A 42 0.62 -1.31 1.00
CA ILE A 42 1.70 -0.61 0.31
C ILE A 42 1.27 -0.37 -1.12
N GLU A 43 1.55 0.82 -1.63
CA GLU A 43 1.44 1.15 -3.04
C GLU A 43 2.81 1.55 -3.57
N PHE A 44 3.14 1.13 -4.77
CA PHE A 44 4.38 1.51 -5.43
C PHE A 44 4.16 1.66 -6.93
N SER A 45 4.74 2.69 -7.53
CA SER A 45 4.77 2.88 -8.98
C SER A 45 6.05 3.59 -9.41
N MET A 46 6.74 3.00 -10.38
CA MET A 46 7.84 3.61 -11.14
C MET A 46 7.44 3.90 -12.60
N SER A 47 6.45 3.17 -13.11
CA SER A 47 5.79 3.37 -14.39
C SER A 47 4.40 2.70 -14.37
N GLU A 48 3.69 2.72 -15.50
CA GLU A 48 2.41 2.01 -15.65
C GLU A 48 2.55 0.48 -15.56
N THR A 49 3.69 -0.06 -16.01
CA THR A 49 4.00 -1.51 -16.03
C THR A 49 4.83 -1.96 -14.83
N ASP A 50 5.45 -1.02 -14.12
CA ASP A 50 6.26 -1.25 -12.92
C ASP A 50 5.52 -0.64 -11.71
N LYS A 51 4.49 -1.35 -11.25
CA LYS A 51 3.65 -0.96 -10.12
C LYS A 51 3.19 -2.17 -9.30
N ALA A 52 3.02 -1.97 -8.00
CA ALA A 52 2.50 -2.97 -7.09
C ALA A 52 1.57 -2.32 -6.07
N VAL A 53 0.56 -3.09 -5.66
CA VAL A 53 -0.24 -2.85 -4.47
C VAL A 53 -0.15 -4.13 -3.67
N LEU A 54 0.24 -4.03 -2.40
CA LEU A 54 0.41 -5.16 -1.49
C LEU A 54 -0.39 -4.91 -0.22
N ASP A 55 -1.41 -5.72 0.04
CA ASP A 55 -2.29 -5.55 1.20
C ASP A 55 -1.82 -6.35 2.43
N ASP A 56 -2.60 -6.29 3.50
CA ASP A 56 -2.27 -6.93 4.77
C ASP A 56 -2.31 -8.47 4.69
N SER A 57 -3.08 -9.06 3.77
CA SER A 57 -3.09 -10.51 3.51
C SER A 57 -1.77 -11.01 2.89
N GLU A 58 -1.00 -10.10 2.31
CA GLU A 58 0.30 -10.37 1.71
C GLU A 58 1.45 -10.22 2.71
N ILE A 59 1.20 -9.76 3.95
CA ILE A 59 2.20 -9.77 5.02
C ILE A 59 2.56 -11.23 5.35
N LYS A 60 3.82 -11.60 5.09
CA LYS A 60 4.35 -12.95 5.35
C LYS A 60 5.21 -13.05 6.59
N ASP A 61 5.92 -11.97 6.91
CA ASP A 61 6.74 -11.93 8.10
C ASP A 61 6.78 -10.52 8.70
N VAL A 62 6.72 -10.48 10.03
CA VAL A 62 6.92 -9.27 10.83
C VAL A 62 7.71 -9.69 12.06
N SER A 63 8.99 -9.38 12.05
CA SER A 63 9.95 -9.94 13.00
C SER A 63 10.96 -8.91 13.46
N LEU A 64 11.52 -9.14 14.65
CA LEU A 64 12.68 -8.42 15.15
C LEU A 64 13.91 -9.33 15.00
N ASN A 65 15.06 -8.74 14.66
CA ASN A 65 16.31 -9.50 14.66
C ASN A 65 16.67 -10.01 16.08
N SER A 66 17.65 -10.90 16.17
CA SER A 66 18.06 -11.51 17.45
C SER A 66 18.56 -10.51 18.50
N ALA A 67 19.02 -9.33 18.07
CA ALA A 67 19.45 -8.24 18.93
C ALA A 67 18.31 -7.28 19.30
N GLU A 68 17.11 -7.46 18.73
CA GLU A 68 15.94 -6.57 18.84
C GLU A 68 16.23 -5.11 18.43
N THR A 69 17.19 -4.91 17.53
CA THR A 69 17.62 -3.60 17.02
C THR A 69 17.11 -3.30 15.62
N GLU A 70 16.48 -4.27 14.96
CA GLU A 70 15.95 -4.12 13.60
C GLU A 70 14.61 -4.81 13.48
N LEU A 71 13.60 -4.05 13.01
CA LEU A 71 12.29 -4.55 12.63
C LEU A 71 12.29 -4.84 11.14
N SER A 72 11.92 -6.06 10.78
CA SER A 72 11.72 -6.52 9.41
C SER A 72 10.22 -6.74 9.15
N VAL A 73 9.71 -6.18 8.06
CA VAL A 73 8.35 -6.40 7.57
C VAL A 73 8.44 -6.85 6.12
N LYS A 74 7.87 -8.01 5.80
CA LYS A 74 7.92 -8.63 4.48
C LYS A 74 6.52 -8.86 3.92
N PHE A 75 6.26 -8.26 2.77
CA PHE A 75 5.08 -8.48 1.94
C PHE A 75 5.47 -9.34 0.75
N MET A 76 4.67 -10.37 0.44
CA MET A 76 4.93 -11.24 -0.69
C MET A 76 3.63 -11.72 -1.35
N ASN A 77 3.49 -11.41 -2.63
CA ASN A 77 2.49 -12.00 -3.51
C ASN A 77 3.21 -12.98 -4.44
N SER A 78 3.15 -14.27 -4.10
CA SER A 78 3.84 -15.32 -4.86
C SER A 78 3.32 -15.46 -6.29
N ASP A 79 2.01 -15.29 -6.50
CA ASP A 79 1.37 -15.45 -7.81
C ASP A 79 1.83 -14.39 -8.81
N ALA A 80 1.95 -13.14 -8.34
CA ALA A 80 2.43 -12.02 -9.14
C ALA A 80 3.95 -11.82 -9.04
N SER A 81 4.65 -12.63 -8.23
CA SER A 81 6.06 -12.48 -7.90
C SER A 81 6.41 -11.05 -7.47
N LYS A 82 5.56 -10.47 -6.61
CA LYS A 82 5.79 -9.15 -6.01
C LYS A 82 6.32 -9.32 -4.60
N LEU A 83 7.25 -8.43 -4.24
CA LEU A 83 7.94 -8.44 -2.96
C LEU A 83 8.10 -6.99 -2.48
N CYS A 84 7.85 -6.76 -1.19
CA CYS A 84 8.31 -5.56 -0.51
C CYS A 84 8.90 -5.95 0.84
N GLU A 85 10.14 -5.56 1.10
CA GLU A 85 10.83 -5.77 2.36
C GLU A 85 11.18 -4.42 2.96
N ILE A 86 10.84 -4.22 4.24
CA ILE A 86 11.09 -3.00 5.00
C ILE A 86 11.90 -3.37 6.22
N TYR A 87 13.10 -2.79 6.32
CA TYR A 87 14.02 -2.98 7.44
C TYR A 87 14.20 -1.66 8.17
N CYS A 88 13.71 -1.55 9.39
CA CYS A 88 13.79 -0.33 10.20
C CYS A 88 14.70 -0.54 11.40
N THR A 89 15.57 0.44 11.68
CA THR A 89 16.33 0.45 12.92
C THR A 89 15.41 0.75 14.10
N LEU A 90 15.56 -0.03 15.16
CA LEU A 90 14.93 0.15 16.45
C LEU A 90 16.00 0.48 17.49
N THR A 91 15.85 1.61 18.15
CA THR A 91 16.72 2.02 19.27
C THR A 91 15.87 2.28 20.50
N GLU A 92 16.49 2.11 21.66
CA GLU A 92 15.79 2.10 22.92
C GLU A 92 16.46 3.01 23.94
N THR A 93 15.62 3.66 24.74
CA THR A 93 16.01 4.37 25.95
C THR A 93 15.14 3.90 27.12
N GLN A 94 15.42 4.38 28.34
CA GLN A 94 14.62 4.03 29.52
C GLN A 94 13.12 4.32 29.33
N SER A 95 12.75 5.37 28.60
CA SER A 95 11.36 5.88 28.52
C SER A 95 10.72 5.76 27.14
N HIS A 96 11.52 5.61 26.09
CA HIS A 96 11.07 5.62 24.70
C HIS A 96 11.78 4.56 23.87
N PHE A 97 11.15 4.16 22.78
CA PHE A 97 11.80 3.53 21.64
C PHE A 97 11.73 4.48 20.45
N THR A 98 12.71 4.38 19.57
CA THR A 98 12.76 5.14 18.31
C THR A 98 12.88 4.15 17.17
N LEU A 99 11.87 4.13 16.30
CA LEU A 99 11.80 3.30 15.11
C LEU A 99 12.02 4.18 13.88
N GLY A 100 12.92 3.83 12.97
CA GLY A 100 13.08 4.58 11.72
C GLY A 100 14.36 4.27 10.98
N GLY A 101 14.74 5.17 10.06
CA GLY A 101 15.90 4.92 9.19
C GLY A 101 15.67 3.68 8.33
N CYS A 102 14.47 3.53 7.78
CA CYS A 102 14.05 2.28 7.16
C CYS A 102 14.63 2.12 5.75
N ALA A 103 15.29 1.00 5.48
CA ALA A 103 15.63 0.56 4.13
C ALA A 103 14.44 -0.21 3.54
N ILE A 104 14.11 0.08 2.28
CA ILE A 104 12.99 -0.55 1.57
C ILE A 104 13.53 -1.18 0.31
N LYS A 105 13.18 -2.44 0.07
CA LYS A 105 13.39 -3.18 -1.17
C LYS A 105 12.04 -3.52 -1.78
N VAL A 106 11.79 -3.13 -3.02
CA VAL A 106 10.52 -3.42 -3.73
C VAL A 106 10.82 -4.08 -5.07
N GLN A 107 10.09 -5.14 -5.38
CA GLN A 107 10.07 -5.79 -6.70
C GLN A 107 8.61 -6.01 -7.11
N THR A 108 8.24 -5.52 -8.29
CA THR A 108 6.83 -5.50 -8.75
C THR A 108 6.48 -6.65 -9.70
N GLY A 109 7.43 -7.53 -9.98
CA GLY A 109 7.29 -8.72 -10.82
C GLY A 109 8.64 -9.35 -11.15
N VAL A 110 8.63 -10.58 -11.69
CA VAL A 110 9.84 -11.35 -12.00
C VAL A 110 10.81 -10.60 -12.93
N SER A 111 10.28 -9.94 -13.96
CA SER A 111 11.08 -9.24 -14.96
C SER A 111 11.42 -7.79 -14.59
N ASN A 112 10.88 -7.29 -13.48
CA ASN A 112 11.05 -5.90 -13.08
C ASN A 112 12.26 -5.76 -12.16
N ASN A 113 12.97 -4.64 -12.30
CA ASN A 113 14.12 -4.35 -11.47
C ASN A 113 13.72 -4.25 -9.99
N VAL A 114 14.64 -4.63 -9.12
CA VAL A 114 14.55 -4.36 -7.70
C VAL A 114 14.83 -2.88 -7.46
N HIS A 115 13.92 -2.21 -6.77
CA HIS A 115 14.07 -0.82 -6.37
C HIS A 115 14.39 -0.71 -4.88
N ASN A 116 15.38 0.12 -4.55
CA ASN A 116 15.88 0.28 -3.19
C ASN A 116 15.76 1.73 -2.73
N PHE A 117 15.18 1.95 -1.55
CA PHE A 117 14.96 3.28 -0.98
C PHE A 117 15.34 3.35 0.49
N VAL A 118 15.54 4.57 1.00
CA VAL A 118 15.78 4.82 2.43
C VAL A 118 14.86 5.93 2.93
N ILE A 119 14.03 5.59 3.91
CA ILE A 119 13.22 6.55 4.68
C ILE A 119 14.05 7.04 5.87
N GLY A 120 14.44 8.31 5.83
CA GLY A 120 15.19 8.94 6.93
C GLY A 120 14.34 9.28 8.16
N HIS A 121 13.01 9.20 8.06
CA HIS A 121 12.13 9.54 9.18
C HIS A 121 12.33 8.58 10.36
N LYS A 122 12.20 9.13 11.57
CA LYS A 122 12.22 8.39 12.83
C LYS A 122 10.98 8.70 13.64
N PHE A 123 10.43 7.70 14.30
CA PHE A 123 9.25 7.79 15.15
C PHE A 123 9.66 7.50 16.59
N LYS A 124 9.54 8.50 17.45
CA LYS A 124 9.78 8.39 18.89
C LYS A 124 8.48 8.06 19.61
N LEU A 125 8.47 6.92 20.28
CA LEU A 125 7.29 6.32 20.88
C LEU A 125 7.56 6.02 22.36
N SER A 126 6.64 6.40 23.23
CA SER A 126 6.72 6.20 24.67
C SER A 126 6.32 4.78 25.05
N LYS A 127 7.12 4.13 25.91
CA LYS A 127 6.84 2.76 26.37
C LYS A 127 5.63 2.63 27.28
N LYS A 128 5.13 3.75 27.83
CA LYS A 128 3.97 3.78 28.73
C LYS A 128 2.72 4.26 28.02
N THR A 129 2.59 3.96 26.73
CA THR A 129 1.50 4.46 25.91
C THR A 129 0.89 3.32 25.10
N LYS A 130 -0.44 3.28 25.07
CA LYS A 130 -1.21 2.54 24.07
C LYS A 130 -1.38 3.45 22.86
N TYR A 131 -1.03 2.97 21.69
CA TYR A 131 -1.17 3.71 20.43
C TYR A 131 -2.37 3.18 19.67
N ASP A 132 -3.18 4.08 19.13
CA ASP A 132 -4.37 3.78 18.35
C ASP A 132 -4.48 4.80 17.21
N LEU A 133 -3.88 4.46 16.06
CA LEU A 133 -3.76 5.31 14.87
C LEU A 133 -4.69 4.78 13.79
N ALA A 134 -5.38 5.67 13.08
CA ALA A 134 -6.22 5.28 11.95
C ALA A 134 -6.31 6.37 10.88
N ASN A 135 -6.45 5.91 9.64
CA ASN A 135 -6.72 6.72 8.46
C ASN A 135 -5.59 7.71 8.08
N TYR A 136 -4.39 7.18 7.83
CA TYR A 136 -3.26 7.94 7.26
C TYR A 136 -2.80 7.37 5.91
N ASN A 137 -2.39 8.26 5.02
CA ASN A 137 -1.69 7.92 3.79
C ASN A 137 -0.35 8.67 3.76
N PHE A 138 0.75 7.93 3.86
CA PHE A 138 2.11 8.46 3.77
C PHE A 138 2.63 8.23 2.36
N ASN A 139 2.77 9.30 1.58
CA ASN A 139 3.17 9.22 0.18
C ASN A 139 4.56 9.85 -0.02
N PHE A 140 5.48 9.07 -0.56
CA PHE A 140 6.82 9.49 -0.90
C PHE A 140 6.95 9.61 -2.42
N LYS A 141 7.06 10.85 -2.91
CA LYS A 141 7.24 11.12 -4.33
C LYS A 141 8.66 10.77 -4.77
N LEU A 142 8.76 10.00 -5.86
CA LEU A 142 10.02 9.62 -6.50
C LEU A 142 10.36 10.51 -7.69
N ASP A 143 9.38 11.27 -8.20
CA ASP A 143 9.55 12.25 -9.27
C ASP A 143 8.86 13.58 -8.93
N THR A 144 9.11 14.59 -9.77
CA THR A 144 8.55 15.94 -9.59
C THR A 144 7.05 15.98 -9.81
N TYR A 145 6.52 15.13 -10.68
CA TYR A 145 5.12 15.14 -11.08
C TYR A 145 4.22 14.28 -10.17
N GLY A 146 4.80 13.43 -9.33
CA GLY A 146 4.06 12.50 -8.46
C GLY A 146 3.49 11.29 -9.21
N LEU A 147 3.98 11.01 -10.42
CA LEU A 147 3.61 9.79 -11.16
C LEU A 147 4.39 8.59 -10.65
N LYS A 148 5.58 8.83 -10.09
CA LYS A 148 6.39 7.81 -9.43
C LYS A 148 6.33 8.01 -7.93
N TYR A 149 5.95 6.97 -7.20
CA TYR A 149 5.75 7.08 -5.77
C TYR A 149 5.90 5.75 -5.05
N PHE A 150 6.12 5.86 -3.75
CA PHE A 150 5.97 4.80 -2.78
C PHE A 150 5.00 5.30 -1.70
N GLY A 151 3.94 4.54 -1.44
CA GLY A 151 2.87 4.88 -0.52
C GLY A 151 2.72 3.82 0.57
N PHE A 152 2.50 4.27 1.79
CA PHE A 152 2.06 3.43 2.90
C PHE A 152 0.70 3.95 3.35
N VAL A 153 -0.32 3.12 3.22
CA VAL A 153 -1.68 3.47 3.65
C VAL A 153 -2.00 2.70 4.91
N LEU A 154 -2.25 3.44 5.98
CA LEU A 154 -2.56 2.94 7.30
C LEU A 154 -4.06 3.15 7.58
N ASN A 155 -4.82 2.07 7.50
CA ASN A 155 -6.23 2.08 7.87
C ASN A 155 -6.35 2.04 9.40
N SER A 156 -5.63 1.12 10.05
CA SER A 156 -5.63 0.97 11.51
C SER A 156 -4.31 0.40 12.04
N LEU A 157 -3.79 0.96 13.12
CA LEU A 157 -2.66 0.44 13.88
C LEU A 157 -2.92 0.61 15.38
N VAL A 158 -3.04 -0.52 16.08
CA VAL A 158 -3.24 -0.54 17.53
C VAL A 158 -2.20 -1.43 18.19
N PHE A 159 -1.42 -0.87 19.11
CA PHE A 159 -0.49 -1.65 19.91
C PHE A 159 -0.30 -1.04 21.31
N THR A 160 0.02 -1.88 22.28
CA THR A 160 0.20 -1.46 23.68
C THR A 160 1.57 -1.87 24.18
N VAL A 161 2.40 -0.89 24.51
CA VAL A 161 3.74 -1.15 25.09
C VAL A 161 3.71 -1.15 26.62
N GLY A 162 2.71 -0.51 27.23
CA GLY A 162 2.56 -0.47 28.68
C GLY A 162 1.21 0.08 29.15
N ALA A 163 0.95 -0.03 30.45
CA ALA A 163 -0.34 0.29 31.09
C ALA A 163 -0.57 1.80 31.36
N GLY A 164 -0.08 2.69 30.48
CA GLY A 164 -0.21 4.13 30.67
C GLY A 164 -1.30 4.77 29.81
N LYS A 165 -1.03 5.97 29.29
CA LYS A 165 -2.00 6.78 28.56
C LYS A 165 -2.35 6.16 27.20
N THR A 166 -3.56 6.41 26.71
CA THR A 166 -3.90 6.12 25.31
C THR A 166 -3.58 7.33 24.43
N CYS A 167 -2.84 7.10 23.35
CA CYS A 167 -2.56 8.03 22.28
C CYS A 167 -3.48 7.71 21.10
N GLU A 168 -4.59 8.43 21.00
CA GLU A 168 -5.53 8.30 19.90
C GLU A 168 -5.21 9.34 18.82
N LEU A 169 -4.93 8.84 17.63
CA LEU A 169 -4.58 9.59 16.44
C LEU A 169 -5.46 9.07 15.31
N LYS A 170 -6.78 9.31 15.40
CA LYS A 170 -7.75 8.81 14.41
C LYS A 170 -8.34 9.96 13.63
N ASN A 171 -8.26 9.88 12.31
CA ASN A 171 -8.95 10.80 11.44
C ASN A 171 -10.28 10.20 10.97
N THR A 172 -11.31 11.03 10.80
CA THR A 172 -12.57 10.57 10.19
C THR A 172 -12.40 10.26 8.70
N ASN A 173 -11.53 11.01 8.03
CA ASN A 173 -11.17 10.84 6.63
C ASN A 173 -9.69 10.48 6.54
N MET A 174 -9.27 9.90 5.41
CA MET A 174 -7.86 9.66 5.14
C MET A 174 -7.07 10.98 5.13
N GLU A 175 -6.05 11.08 5.99
CA GLU A 175 -5.14 12.22 6.03
C GLU A 175 -3.88 11.92 5.21
N TYR A 176 -3.55 12.81 4.27
CA TYR A 176 -2.46 12.61 3.32
C TYR A 176 -1.22 13.40 3.72
N TYR A 177 -0.11 12.69 3.90
CA TYR A 177 1.20 13.25 4.19
C TYR A 177 2.14 13.02 3.03
N SER A 178 2.62 14.11 2.40
CA SER A 178 3.68 14.02 1.40
C SER A 178 5.03 14.09 2.10
N LEU A 179 5.77 12.99 2.08
CA LEU A 179 7.05 12.83 2.75
C LEU A 179 8.20 12.78 1.74
N GLN A 180 9.41 13.11 2.21
CA GLN A 180 10.62 13.06 1.41
C GLN A 180 11.53 11.90 1.85
N PHE A 181 12.08 11.16 0.89
CA PHE A 181 13.13 10.19 1.18
C PHE A 181 14.35 10.86 1.80
N ASN A 182 15.08 10.12 2.63
CA ASN A 182 16.27 10.61 3.34
C ASN A 182 16.08 11.87 4.21
N SER A 183 14.85 12.33 4.47
CA SER A 183 14.60 13.47 5.37
C SER A 183 14.88 13.10 6.83
N PRO A 184 15.77 13.82 7.54
CA PRO A 184 16.11 13.53 8.93
C PRO A 184 15.09 14.14 9.89
N THR A 185 13.84 13.67 9.82
CA THR A 185 12.74 14.16 10.65
C THR A 185 12.45 13.17 11.78
N LEU A 186 12.50 13.65 13.02
CA LEU A 186 12.05 12.92 14.20
C LEU A 186 10.62 13.33 14.53
N VAL A 187 9.70 12.37 14.43
CA VAL A 187 8.28 12.50 14.73
C VAL A 187 8.04 11.93 16.13
N THR A 188 7.61 12.78 17.06
CA THR A 188 7.18 12.35 18.40
C THR A 188 5.67 12.29 18.46
N LEU A 189 5.13 11.10 18.69
CA LEU A 189 3.69 10.90 18.84
C LEU A 189 3.24 11.14 20.28
N CYS A 190 2.15 11.89 20.43
CA CYS A 190 1.53 12.25 21.71
C CYS A 190 2.50 12.83 22.73
N LYS A 191 3.23 13.87 22.29
CA LYS A 191 4.16 14.63 23.13
C LYS A 191 3.45 15.22 24.36
N SER A 192 2.25 15.78 24.16
CA SER A 192 1.36 16.22 25.24
C SER A 192 -0.12 15.89 24.92
N GLU A 193 -1.05 16.36 25.76
CA GLU A 193 -2.49 16.21 25.50
C GLU A 193 -2.92 17.06 24.30
N ASP A 194 -2.41 18.29 24.22
CA ASP A 194 -2.71 19.26 23.16
C ASP A 194 -1.85 19.06 21.90
N GLU A 195 -0.65 18.49 22.04
CA GLU A 195 0.32 18.30 20.96
C GLU A 195 0.44 16.82 20.61
N LYS A 196 -0.43 16.35 19.71
CA LYS A 196 -0.52 14.94 19.31
C LYS A 196 0.60 14.50 18.36
N ILE A 197 1.12 15.39 17.53
CA ILE A 197 2.26 15.14 16.64
C ILE A 197 3.21 16.31 16.76
N TYR A 198 4.48 16.03 17.08
CA TYR A 198 5.56 17.01 17.10
C TYR A 198 6.69 16.53 16.20
N THR A 199 7.20 17.42 15.35
CA THR A 199 8.28 17.10 14.41
C THR A 199 9.48 17.98 14.67
N GLU A 200 10.67 17.39 14.70
CA GLU A 200 11.93 18.14 14.74
C GLU A 200 12.95 17.54 13.77
N SER A 201 13.82 18.38 13.21
CA SER A 201 14.97 17.89 12.43
C SER A 201 16.03 17.37 13.39
N TYR A 202 16.66 16.25 13.05
CA TYR A 202 17.83 15.76 13.79
C TYR A 202 19.08 15.80 12.91
N ALA A 203 20.26 15.87 13.53
CA ALA A 203 21.52 15.84 12.80
C ALA A 203 21.80 14.41 12.28
N LEU A 204 22.13 14.27 11.01
CA LEU A 204 22.61 13.02 10.43
C LEU A 204 24.04 12.75 10.91
N ASP A 205 24.19 12.46 12.20
CA ASP A 205 25.50 12.20 12.80
C ASP A 205 26.02 10.78 12.50
N GLN A 206 25.28 10.00 11.70
CA GLN A 206 25.63 8.62 11.36
C GLN A 206 25.73 8.42 9.84
N PRO A 207 26.69 7.60 9.37
CA PRO A 207 26.79 7.23 7.96
C PRO A 207 25.48 6.62 7.47
N LYS A 208 25.09 6.96 6.24
CA LYS A 208 23.89 6.45 5.58
C LYS A 208 23.91 4.91 5.68
N PRO A 209 22.83 4.26 6.16
CA PRO A 209 22.80 2.80 6.25
C PRO A 209 23.09 2.23 4.86
N GLU A 210 24.16 1.43 4.77
CA GLU A 210 24.48 0.70 3.55
C GLU A 210 23.49 -0.46 3.44
N ILE A 211 22.75 -0.47 2.33
CA ILE A 211 21.92 -1.63 1.97
C ILE A 211 22.90 -2.74 1.62
N LYS A 212 23.07 -3.70 2.54
CA LYS A 212 23.86 -4.88 2.25
C LYS A 212 23.13 -5.67 1.17
N PRO A 213 23.81 -6.06 0.07
CA PRO A 213 23.24 -7.00 -0.89
C PRO A 213 22.77 -8.25 -0.15
N SER A 214 21.58 -8.73 -0.49
CA SER A 214 21.06 -10.00 0.01
C SER A 214 22.11 -11.09 -0.23
N GLU A 215 22.39 -11.96 0.74
CA GLU A 215 23.32 -13.09 0.54
C GLU A 215 22.89 -13.97 -0.63
N ASN A 216 21.60 -14.01 -0.97
CA ASN A 216 21.09 -14.74 -2.12
C ASN A 216 21.51 -14.12 -3.47
N GLU A 217 21.71 -12.80 -3.56
CA GLU A 217 22.19 -12.15 -4.80
C GLU A 217 23.65 -12.51 -5.10
N LYS A 218 24.45 -12.83 -4.07
CA LYS A 218 25.82 -13.32 -4.27
C LYS A 218 25.87 -14.76 -4.78
N GLN A 219 24.85 -15.57 -4.51
CA GLN A 219 24.85 -16.99 -4.85
C GLN A 219 24.43 -17.21 -6.32
N GLU A 220 23.47 -16.43 -6.83
CA GLU A 220 23.12 -16.45 -8.27
C GLU A 220 24.26 -15.91 -9.17
N GLU A 221 25.07 -14.94 -8.69
CA GLU A 221 26.20 -14.45 -9.46
C GLU A 221 27.34 -15.49 -9.59
N ILE A 222 27.45 -16.42 -8.64
CA ILE A 222 28.45 -17.50 -8.68
C ILE A 222 28.00 -18.61 -9.64
N GLU A 223 26.72 -19.02 -9.58
CA GLU A 223 26.19 -20.06 -10.47
C GLU A 223 26.18 -19.62 -11.95
N HIS A 224 25.95 -18.33 -12.22
CA HIS A 224 25.97 -17.84 -13.61
C HIS A 224 27.39 -17.71 -14.19
N LYS A 225 28.42 -17.58 -13.34
CA LYS A 225 29.83 -17.58 -13.77
C LYS A 225 30.35 -18.99 -14.04
N GLU A 226 29.96 -19.98 -13.24
CA GLU A 226 30.38 -21.38 -13.46
C GLU A 226 29.76 -21.99 -14.73
N ALA A 227 28.56 -21.55 -15.15
CA ALA A 227 27.93 -22.03 -16.38
C ALA A 227 28.59 -21.54 -17.69
N ASN A 228 29.40 -20.46 -17.66
CA ASN A 228 30.07 -19.92 -18.85
C ASN A 228 31.51 -20.43 -19.03
N ASP A 229 32.11 -21.04 -18.01
CA ASP A 229 33.49 -21.57 -18.10
C ASP A 229 33.55 -23.04 -18.57
N GLU A 230 32.41 -23.73 -18.74
CA GLU A 230 32.37 -25.10 -19.28
C GLU A 230 32.06 -25.21 -20.79
N GLU A 231 31.76 -24.10 -21.49
CA GLU A 231 31.45 -24.10 -22.93
C GLU A 231 32.56 -23.48 -23.80
N GLN A 232 33.83 -23.66 -23.41
CA GLN A 232 34.98 -23.30 -24.24
C GLN A 232 36.04 -24.41 -24.30
N GLY A 233 35.62 -25.60 -24.73
CA GLY A 233 36.51 -26.70 -25.11
C GLY A 233 35.94 -27.48 -26.30
N ASP A 234 36.72 -27.55 -27.38
CA ASP A 234 36.52 -28.37 -28.58
C ASP A 234 35.43 -27.96 -29.59
N LYS A 235 35.77 -27.00 -30.45
CA LYS A 235 35.46 -27.12 -31.89
C LYS A 235 36.66 -26.81 -32.76
N GLU A 236 37.31 -27.89 -33.14
CA GLU A 236 38.30 -28.01 -34.20
C GLU A 236 37.67 -27.70 -35.58
N GLN A 237 38.32 -26.78 -36.31
CA GLN A 237 38.45 -26.63 -37.76
C GLN A 237 37.40 -27.25 -38.71
N LYS A 238 36.80 -26.39 -39.55
CA LYS A 238 36.48 -26.73 -40.94
C LYS A 238 36.64 -25.52 -41.87
N ASP A 239 37.51 -25.69 -42.86
CA ASP A 239 37.73 -24.79 -44.00
C ASP A 239 36.57 -24.82 -45.02
N GLN A 240 36.56 -23.79 -45.87
CA GLN A 240 35.81 -23.59 -47.13
C GLN A 240 34.29 -23.32 -46.97
N GLU A 241 33.66 -22.40 -47.69
CA GLU A 241 33.91 -21.93 -49.05
C GLU A 241 33.23 -20.55 -49.29
N GLN A 242 33.81 -19.82 -50.23
CA GLN A 242 33.47 -18.50 -50.74
C GLN A 242 32.23 -18.57 -51.65
N GLY A 243 31.30 -17.61 -51.53
CA GLY A 243 30.14 -17.48 -52.41
C GLY A 243 29.59 -16.05 -52.40
N ASP A 244 29.67 -15.41 -53.57
CA ASP A 244 29.33 -14.02 -53.88
C ASP A 244 27.81 -13.76 -54.02
N THR A 245 27.46 -12.46 -54.03
CA THR A 245 26.27 -11.83 -54.71
C THR A 245 24.91 -12.08 -54.00
N GLU A 246 23.95 -11.15 -53.86
CA GLU A 246 23.51 -10.04 -54.72
C GLU A 246 22.96 -8.84 -53.94
N GLU A 247 23.12 -7.67 -54.57
CA GLU A 247 22.37 -6.44 -54.35
C GLU A 247 20.88 -6.66 -54.65
N GLY A 248 20.02 -6.03 -53.84
CA GLY A 248 18.58 -5.96 -54.09
C GLY A 248 18.04 -4.61 -53.64
N GLU A 249 18.16 -3.61 -54.51
CA GLU A 249 17.33 -2.41 -54.51
C GLU A 249 15.86 -2.81 -54.61
N ASN A 250 14.99 -2.15 -53.84
CA ASN A 250 13.67 -1.78 -54.32
C ASN A 250 13.16 -0.57 -53.55
N ALA A 251 13.08 0.54 -54.28
CA ALA A 251 12.15 1.62 -54.03
C ALA A 251 10.72 1.11 -54.32
N ASP A 252 9.72 1.63 -53.61
CA ASP A 252 8.65 2.37 -54.28
C ASP A 252 7.60 2.88 -53.28
N ASP A 253 7.24 4.12 -53.58
CA ASP A 253 6.13 4.92 -53.09
C ASP A 253 4.79 4.19 -52.96
N ALA A 254 4.03 4.54 -51.91
CA ALA A 254 2.57 4.54 -51.99
C ALA A 254 1.96 5.60 -51.08
N VAL A 255 1.62 6.72 -51.71
CA VAL A 255 0.70 7.77 -51.25
C VAL A 255 -0.75 7.28 -51.38
N THR A 256 -1.53 7.39 -50.32
CA THR A 256 -3.01 7.41 -50.34
C THR A 256 -3.47 8.28 -49.17
N LYS A 257 -3.84 9.53 -49.43
CA LYS A 257 -5.17 10.05 -49.79
C LYS A 257 -6.15 10.04 -48.62
N ASP A 258 -6.41 11.26 -48.18
CA ASP A 258 -7.54 11.69 -47.36
C ASP A 258 -8.87 11.25 -47.98
N GLU A 259 -9.73 10.64 -47.16
CA GLU A 259 -11.18 10.63 -47.39
C GLU A 259 -11.86 11.00 -46.06
N ASP A 260 -12.44 12.19 -46.06
CA ASP A 260 -13.42 12.67 -45.10
C ASP A 260 -14.66 11.76 -45.15
N VAL A 261 -14.97 11.12 -44.03
CA VAL A 261 -16.29 10.51 -43.79
C VAL A 261 -16.83 11.09 -42.48
N GLU A 262 -17.80 12.00 -42.62
CA GLU A 262 -18.70 12.41 -41.56
C GLU A 262 -19.63 11.25 -41.20
N ASP A 263 -19.36 10.55 -40.09
CA ASP A 263 -20.33 9.63 -39.49
C ASP A 263 -20.89 10.23 -38.18
N LEU A 264 -22.15 10.63 -38.29
CA LEU A 264 -23.03 11.02 -37.20
C LEU A 264 -23.31 9.85 -36.25
N GLU A 265 -23.22 10.16 -34.96
CA GLU A 265 -24.12 9.68 -33.90
C GLU A 265 -24.26 8.15 -33.74
N SER A 266 -23.32 7.58 -33.01
CA SER A 266 -23.58 6.44 -32.12
C SER A 266 -23.25 6.89 -30.70
N GLU A 267 -24.28 7.38 -29.99
CA GLU A 267 -24.15 7.65 -28.55
C GLU A 267 -23.68 6.37 -27.86
N SER A 268 -22.45 6.46 -27.35
CA SER A 268 -21.76 5.35 -26.69
C SER A 268 -22.65 4.75 -25.60
N PRO A 269 -22.74 3.41 -25.48
CA PRO A 269 -23.43 2.75 -24.36
C PRO A 269 -22.89 3.18 -22.98
N ARG A 270 -21.74 3.86 -22.94
CA ARG A 270 -21.19 4.51 -21.75
C ARG A 270 -22.03 5.68 -21.25
N ILE A 271 -22.67 6.45 -22.13
CA ILE A 271 -23.54 7.58 -21.72
C ILE A 271 -24.82 7.05 -21.05
N ILE A 272 -25.40 5.98 -21.60
CA ILE A 272 -26.58 5.30 -21.02
C ILE A 272 -26.26 4.74 -19.62
N ILE A 273 -25.06 4.17 -19.42
CA ILE A 273 -24.62 3.66 -18.11
C ILE A 273 -24.44 4.81 -17.10
N ILE A 274 -23.86 5.94 -17.51
CA ILE A 274 -23.67 7.12 -16.64
C ILE A 274 -25.02 7.72 -16.21
N ILE A 275 -25.97 7.86 -17.14
CA ILE A 275 -27.32 8.35 -16.83
C ILE A 275 -28.02 7.38 -15.86
N SER A 276 -27.90 6.07 -16.08
CA SER A 276 -28.50 5.04 -15.21
C SER A 276 -27.95 5.12 -13.78
N ILE A 277 -26.63 5.20 -13.61
CA ILE A 277 -25.99 5.34 -12.28
C ILE A 277 -26.43 6.63 -11.59
N THR A 278 -26.52 7.73 -12.34
CA THR A 278 -26.91 9.03 -11.77
C THR A 278 -28.36 8.99 -11.25
N VAL A 279 -29.28 8.37 -11.99
CA VAL A 279 -30.69 8.19 -11.55
C VAL A 279 -30.77 7.32 -10.29
N VAL A 280 -30.00 6.23 -10.22
CA VAL A 280 -29.97 5.35 -9.04
C VAL A 280 -29.45 6.09 -7.81
N LEU A 281 -28.39 6.90 -7.94
CA LEU A 281 -27.85 7.70 -6.84
C LEU A 281 -28.82 8.78 -6.33
N ILE A 282 -29.59 9.39 -7.24
CA ILE A 282 -30.65 10.35 -6.88
C ILE A 282 -31.75 9.65 -6.10
N LEU A 283 -32.20 8.46 -6.54
CA LEU A 283 -33.24 7.70 -5.84
C LEU A 283 -32.80 7.26 -4.45
N ILE A 284 -31.56 6.76 -4.30
CA ILE A 284 -30.99 6.41 -2.99
C ILE A 284 -30.95 7.63 -2.07
N SER A 285 -30.51 8.78 -2.60
CA SER A 285 -30.46 10.05 -1.85
C SER A 285 -31.85 10.49 -1.38
N LEU A 286 -32.88 10.38 -2.21
CA LEU A 286 -34.27 10.69 -1.85
C LEU A 286 -34.82 9.74 -0.77
N VAL A 287 -34.48 8.45 -0.83
CA VAL A 287 -34.86 7.48 0.21
C VAL A 287 -34.19 7.81 1.54
N ILE A 288 -32.89 8.13 1.53
CA ILE A 288 -32.15 8.52 2.74
C ILE A 288 -32.73 9.81 3.34
N ILE A 289 -33.03 10.82 2.51
CA ILE A 289 -33.68 12.06 2.95
C ILE A 289 -35.07 11.75 3.54
N GLY A 290 -35.86 10.89 2.89
CA GLY A 290 -37.17 10.46 3.38
C GLY A 290 -37.08 9.77 4.75
N ILE A 291 -36.14 8.84 4.92
CA ILE A 291 -35.88 8.16 6.19
C ILE A 291 -35.39 9.15 7.25
N TYR A 292 -34.53 10.10 6.88
CA TYR A 292 -34.02 11.12 7.80
C TYR A 292 -35.15 12.05 8.26
N LEU A 293 -36.01 12.50 7.36
CA LEU A 293 -37.19 13.31 7.70
C LEU A 293 -38.20 12.52 8.53
N PHE A 294 -38.39 11.22 8.24
CA PHE A 294 -39.27 10.35 9.02
C PHE A 294 -38.72 10.08 10.44
N LYS A 295 -37.40 9.83 10.57
CA LYS A 295 -36.75 9.64 11.87
C LYS A 295 -36.67 10.91 12.69
N LYS A 296 -36.56 12.08 12.06
CA LYS A 296 -36.44 13.36 12.77
C LYS A 296 -37.76 13.89 13.29
N GLY A 297 -38.89 13.24 13.01
CA GLY A 297 -40.07 13.30 13.87
C GLY A 297 -40.63 14.70 14.15
N ASP A 298 -40.40 15.66 13.26
CA ASP A 298 -41.10 16.95 13.24
C ASP A 298 -41.93 17.00 11.96
N ILE A 299 -42.95 16.14 11.88
CA ILE A 299 -44.14 16.52 11.13
C ILE A 299 -44.77 17.63 11.97
N PRO A 300 -44.75 18.90 11.53
CA PRO A 300 -45.35 19.96 12.30
C PRO A 300 -46.82 19.59 12.54
N ALA A 301 -47.24 19.62 13.79
CA ALA A 301 -48.61 19.38 14.27
C ALA A 301 -49.69 20.26 13.60
N LYS A 302 -49.33 21.08 12.59
CA LYS A 302 -50.22 21.87 11.75
C LYS A 302 -50.99 21.05 10.71
N ILE A 303 -50.51 19.87 10.29
CA ILE A 303 -51.23 19.06 9.28
C ILE A 303 -52.39 18.25 9.90
N GLN A 304 -52.29 17.82 11.17
CA GLN A 304 -53.39 17.11 11.83
C GLN A 304 -54.61 17.99 12.13
N ARG A 305 -54.46 19.33 12.25
CA ARG A 305 -55.61 20.24 12.42
C ARG A 305 -56.41 20.50 11.14
N ALA A 306 -55.86 20.20 9.96
CA ALA A 306 -56.56 20.39 8.69
C ALA A 306 -57.41 19.17 8.28
N LEU A 307 -57.29 18.04 9.00
CA LEU A 307 -58.05 16.81 8.75
C LEU A 307 -59.08 16.50 9.84
N SER A 308 -59.23 17.39 10.83
CA SER A 308 -60.21 17.27 11.92
C SER A 308 -61.30 18.36 11.90
N SER A 309 -61.45 19.09 10.79
CA SER A 309 -62.58 20.00 10.52
C SER A 309 -63.22 19.63 9.20
#